data_AF-A0A6V8NJA6-F1
#
_entry.id   AF-A0A6V8NJA6-F1
#
_cell.length_a   1.000
_cell.length_b   1.000
_cell.length_c   1.000
_cell.angle_alpha   90.00
_cell.angle_beta   90.00
_cell.angle_gamma   90.00
#
_symmetry.space_group_name_H-M   'P 1'
#
loop_
_entity.id
_entity.type
_entity.pdbx_description
1 polymer ?
#
loop_
_entity_poly.entity_id
_entity_poly.type
_entity_poly.pdbx_seq_one_letter_code
_entity_poly.pdbx_strand_id
1 'polypeptide(L)'
;MQVNGVEIEDTFAEAFRMVGSRILITACSRQWALQAATTMTGFATSVIGCGCEAGLEREVEPEETPDGRPGTSVLLFAMSKKSLADQLIKRIGQCVMTSPTSACYNFLESSETVLVGGKLRYFGDGYQISKLLGGRRFWRIPVMEGEFLIEESFGVQEAVGGGNFLILGQDLESTLRATERAVAEIGKVRGVITPFPGGIVRSGSKVSSKYK
;
A
#
# COMPACT_ATOMS: atom_id res chain seq x y z
N MET A 1 -25.61 19.16 11.43
CA MET A 1 -25.46 18.22 12.57
C MET A 1 -24.36 18.75 13.49
N GLN A 2 -24.26 18.33 14.75
CA GLN A 2 -23.10 18.64 15.61
C GLN A 2 -22.55 17.38 16.28
N VAL A 3 -21.23 17.27 16.36
CA VAL A 3 -20.51 16.21 17.10
C VAL A 3 -19.52 16.87 18.03
N ASN A 4 -19.63 16.63 19.34
CA ASN A 4 -18.80 17.28 20.36
C ASN A 4 -18.78 18.82 20.26
N GLY A 5 -19.90 19.43 19.88
CA GLY A 5 -20.01 20.88 19.67
C GLY A 5 -19.35 21.40 18.38
N VAL A 6 -18.75 20.53 17.57
CA VAL A 6 -18.22 20.87 16.24
C VAL A 6 -19.34 20.71 15.21
N GLU A 7 -19.54 21.73 14.39
CA GLU A 7 -20.48 21.69 13.28
C GLU A 7 -20.02 20.69 12.22
N ILE A 8 -20.96 19.84 11.77
CA ILE A 8 -20.78 18.98 10.61
C ILE A 8 -21.68 19.53 9.52
N GLU A 9 -21.05 20.08 8.48
CA GLU A 9 -21.70 20.61 7.30
C GLU A 9 -22.47 19.51 6.58
N ASP A 10 -23.71 19.80 6.18
CA ASP A 10 -24.57 18.87 5.45
C ASP A 10 -24.17 18.85 3.97
N THR A 11 -23.11 18.10 3.69
CA THR A 11 -22.49 17.98 2.38
C THR A 11 -21.92 16.57 2.17
N PHE A 12 -21.25 16.34 1.06
CA PHE A 12 -20.71 15.04 0.68
C PHE A 12 -19.27 15.12 0.19
N ALA A 13 -18.56 13.99 0.25
CA ALA A 13 -17.26 13.80 -0.37
C ALA A 13 -17.42 13.01 -1.67
N GLU A 14 -17.02 13.59 -2.80
CA GLU A 14 -17.01 12.89 -4.09
C GLU A 14 -15.73 12.06 -4.23
N ALA A 15 -15.88 10.73 -4.18
CA ALA A 15 -14.81 9.77 -4.39
C ALA A 15 -14.79 9.27 -5.84
N PHE A 16 -13.72 8.59 -6.24
CA PHE A 16 -13.57 8.05 -7.58
C PHE A 16 -13.16 6.57 -7.57
N ARG A 17 -13.48 5.87 -8.66
CA ARG A 17 -13.15 4.46 -8.83
C ARG A 17 -11.64 4.30 -9.09
N MET A 18 -11.03 3.37 -8.39
CA MET A 18 -9.65 2.95 -8.54
C MET A 18 -9.57 1.43 -8.66
N VAL A 19 -8.37 0.92 -8.87
CA VAL A 19 -8.04 -0.50 -8.76
C VAL A 19 -7.00 -0.66 -7.66
N GLY A 20 -7.21 -1.61 -6.76
CA GLY A 20 -6.36 -1.84 -5.59
C GLY A 20 -5.79 -3.25 -5.50
N SER A 21 -4.66 -3.39 -4.82
CA SER A 21 -4.07 -4.66 -4.40
C SER A 21 -3.61 -4.56 -2.95
N ARG A 22 -3.57 -5.70 -2.25
CA ARG A 22 -3.09 -5.83 -0.87
C ARG A 22 -1.94 -6.81 -0.82
N ILE A 23 -0.83 -6.36 -0.24
CA ILE A 23 0.45 -7.03 -0.26
C ILE A 23 0.89 -7.25 1.17
N LEU A 24 1.38 -8.45 1.47
CA LEU A 24 2.02 -8.76 2.74
C LEU A 24 3.52 -8.87 2.53
N ILE A 25 4.28 -8.06 3.26
CA ILE A 25 5.74 -8.12 3.30
C ILE A 25 6.13 -8.69 4.65
N THR A 26 6.91 -9.76 4.67
CA THR A 26 7.44 -10.37 5.90
C THR A 26 8.95 -10.21 5.95
N ALA A 27 9.53 -10.24 7.15
CA ALA A 27 10.97 -10.14 7.35
C ALA A 27 11.40 -10.87 8.65
N CYS A 28 12.70 -10.91 8.95
CA CYS A 28 13.20 -11.50 10.19
C CYS A 28 12.74 -10.76 11.46
N SER A 29 12.29 -9.51 11.34
CA SER A 29 11.76 -8.69 12.45
C SER A 29 10.73 -7.70 11.94
N ARG A 30 9.87 -7.19 12.85
CA ARG A 30 8.91 -6.11 12.57
C ARG A 30 9.59 -4.88 11.95
N GLN A 31 10.76 -4.51 12.48
CA GLN A 31 11.53 -3.36 11.98
C GLN A 31 11.89 -3.51 10.49
N TRP A 32 12.35 -4.69 10.07
CA TRP A 32 12.73 -4.93 8.67
C TRP A 32 11.52 -5.04 7.74
N ALA A 33 10.42 -5.64 8.21
CA ALA A 33 9.17 -5.68 7.45
C ALA A 33 8.62 -4.27 7.23
N LEU A 34 8.62 -3.44 8.29
CA LEU A 34 8.24 -2.04 8.22
C LEU A 34 9.17 -1.23 7.32
N GLN A 35 10.49 -1.43 7.40
CA GLN A 35 11.44 -0.72 6.53
C GLN A 35 11.16 -0.99 5.04
N ALA A 36 10.92 -2.24 4.67
CA ALA A 36 10.58 -2.62 3.30
C ALA A 36 9.24 -2.01 2.85
N ALA A 37 8.23 -2.08 3.72
CA ALA A 37 6.90 -1.53 3.47
C ALA A 37 6.93 -0.01 3.31
N THR A 38 7.55 0.72 4.24
CA THR A 38 7.71 2.19 4.18
C THR A 38 8.45 2.62 2.92
N THR A 39 9.50 1.89 2.54
CA THR A 39 10.25 2.16 1.30
C THR A 39 9.36 1.94 0.08
N MET A 40 8.60 0.85 0.04
CA MET A 40 7.67 0.51 -1.05
C MET A 40 6.55 1.53 -1.21
N THR A 41 6.07 2.11 -0.10
CA THR A 41 4.98 3.10 -0.07
C THR A 41 5.46 4.55 -0.14
N GLY A 42 6.77 4.79 -0.25
CA GLY A 42 7.34 6.12 -0.46
C GLY A 42 6.99 6.69 -1.85
N PHE A 43 6.93 8.02 -1.97
CA PHE A 43 6.56 8.72 -3.22
C PHE A 43 5.28 8.13 -3.87
N ALA A 44 4.19 8.06 -3.09
CA ALA A 44 2.93 7.44 -3.49
C ALA A 44 1.72 8.18 -2.90
N THR A 45 1.75 9.52 -2.91
CA THR A 45 0.72 10.34 -2.24
C THR A 45 -0.51 10.58 -3.11
N SER A 46 -0.33 10.72 -4.42
CA SER A 46 -1.39 10.95 -5.38
C SER A 46 -1.03 10.38 -6.73
N VAL A 47 -2.00 9.71 -7.38
CA VAL A 47 -1.84 9.19 -8.74
C VAL A 47 -1.43 10.26 -9.76
N ILE A 48 -1.75 11.54 -9.51
CA ILE A 48 -1.48 12.66 -10.41
C ILE A 48 0.02 12.83 -10.68
N GLY A 49 0.84 12.76 -9.63
CA GLY A 49 2.29 13.01 -9.71
C GLY A 49 3.16 11.79 -9.37
N CYS A 50 2.61 10.82 -8.62
CA CYS A 50 3.36 9.64 -8.15
C CYS A 50 3.06 8.37 -8.97
N GLY A 51 1.97 8.37 -9.76
CA GLY A 51 1.54 7.23 -10.56
C GLY A 51 0.86 6.09 -9.79
N CYS A 52 0.81 6.15 -8.47
CA CYS A 52 -0.03 5.33 -7.60
C CYS A 52 -0.31 6.07 -6.27
N GLU A 53 -1.27 5.55 -5.52
CA GLU A 53 -1.46 5.85 -4.11
C GLU A 53 -1.12 4.61 -3.30
N ALA A 54 -0.30 4.72 -2.26
CA ALA A 54 0.09 3.57 -1.45
C ALA A 54 0.30 3.96 0.01
N GLY A 55 0.10 3.00 0.91
CA GLY A 55 0.24 3.23 2.35
C GLY A 55 0.33 1.95 3.14
N LEU A 56 0.83 2.08 4.36
CA LEU A 56 0.81 1.02 5.36
C LEU A 56 -0.64 0.82 5.81
N GLU A 57 -1.09 -0.42 5.85
CA GLU A 57 -2.41 -0.75 6.39
C GLU A 57 -2.30 -1.15 7.86
N ARG A 58 -1.47 -2.16 8.15
CA ARG A 58 -1.25 -2.66 9.51
C ARG A 58 -0.02 -3.55 9.60
N GLU A 59 0.49 -3.70 10.82
CA GLU A 59 1.36 -4.82 11.16
C GLU A 59 0.55 -6.13 11.21
N VAL A 60 1.24 -7.23 10.93
CA VAL A 60 0.67 -8.58 10.84
C VAL A 60 1.52 -9.50 11.71
N GLU A 61 0.83 -10.19 12.63
CA GLU A 61 1.48 -11.09 13.57
C GLU A 61 1.98 -12.37 12.88
N PRO A 62 3.08 -12.99 13.35
CA PRO A 62 3.65 -14.19 12.73
C PRO A 62 2.65 -15.33 12.50
N GLU A 63 1.66 -15.49 13.37
CA GLU A 63 0.63 -16.53 13.29
C GLU A 63 -0.34 -16.31 12.12
N GLU A 64 -0.43 -15.09 11.60
CA GLU A 64 -1.26 -14.74 10.46
C GLU A 64 -0.48 -14.78 9.12
N THR A 65 0.84 -15.00 9.13
CA THR A 65 1.67 -14.95 7.93
C THR A 65 1.98 -16.35 7.36
N PRO A 66 2.17 -16.49 6.04
CA PRO A 66 2.43 -17.78 5.41
C PRO A 66 3.72 -18.47 5.85
N ASP A 67 4.70 -17.73 6.36
CA ASP A 67 6.03 -18.22 6.72
C ASP A 67 6.33 -18.12 8.23
N GLY A 68 5.35 -17.76 9.05
CA GLY A 68 5.52 -17.68 10.50
C GLY A 68 6.44 -16.55 10.95
N ARG A 69 6.58 -15.50 10.14
CA ARG A 69 7.44 -14.34 10.42
C ARG A 69 6.60 -13.06 10.58
N PRO A 70 7.08 -12.06 11.35
CA PRO A 70 6.38 -10.78 11.45
C PRO A 70 6.28 -10.12 10.07
N GLY A 71 5.15 -9.45 9.83
CA GLY A 71 4.90 -8.79 8.55
C GLY A 71 4.20 -7.44 8.65
N THR A 72 4.14 -6.77 7.50
CA THR A 72 3.45 -5.50 7.30
C THR A 72 2.58 -5.62 6.06
N SER A 73 1.29 -5.35 6.23
CA SER A 73 0.33 -5.27 5.14
C SER A 73 0.35 -3.86 4.54
N VAL A 74 0.40 -3.77 3.22
CA VAL A 74 0.34 -2.51 2.48
C VAL A 74 -0.77 -2.55 1.45
N LEU A 75 -1.39 -1.40 1.21
CA LEU A 75 -2.34 -1.21 0.12
C LEU A 75 -1.71 -0.34 -0.96
N LEU A 76 -1.96 -0.71 -2.21
CA LEU A 76 -1.52 0.05 -3.38
C LEU A 76 -2.68 0.19 -4.37
N PHE A 77 -2.91 1.41 -4.82
CA PHE A 77 -4.00 1.80 -5.71
C PHE A 77 -3.48 2.52 -6.95
N ALA A 78 -4.12 2.28 -8.08
CA ALA A 78 -3.87 3.00 -9.33
C ALA A 78 -5.14 3.14 -10.15
N MET A 79 -5.10 3.95 -11.21
CA MET A 79 -6.26 4.23 -12.07
C MET A 79 -6.68 3.04 -12.95
N SER A 80 -5.80 2.06 -13.18
CA SER A 80 -6.08 0.88 -13.98
C SER A 80 -5.30 -0.34 -13.49
N LYS A 81 -5.79 -1.53 -13.83
CA LYS A 81 -5.09 -2.82 -13.59
C LYS A 81 -3.68 -2.85 -14.18
N LYS A 82 -3.49 -2.27 -15.37
CA LYS A 82 -2.18 -2.19 -16.03
C LYS A 82 -1.21 -1.32 -15.23
N SER A 83 -1.61 -0.08 -14.91
CA SER A 83 -0.77 0.82 -14.11
C SER A 83 -0.49 0.26 -12.72
N LEU A 84 -1.46 -0.45 -12.12
CA LEU A 84 -1.29 -1.13 -10.85
C LEU A 84 -0.21 -2.22 -10.94
N ALA A 85 -0.29 -3.09 -11.95
CA ALA A 85 0.70 -4.14 -12.19
C ALA A 85 2.11 -3.55 -12.39
N ASP A 86 2.24 -2.48 -13.17
CA ASP A 86 3.52 -1.81 -13.41
C ASP A 86 4.11 -1.23 -12.12
N GLN A 87 3.27 -0.65 -11.25
CA GLN A 87 3.68 -0.12 -9.95
C GLN A 87 4.08 -1.22 -8.97
N LEU A 88 3.34 -2.33 -8.92
CA LEU A 88 3.68 -3.49 -8.10
C LEU A 88 5.04 -4.07 -8.48
N ILE A 89 5.30 -4.27 -9.78
CA ILE A 89 6.59 -4.80 -10.27
C ILE A 89 7.74 -3.87 -9.87
N LYS A 90 7.60 -2.56 -10.14
CA LYS A 90 8.65 -1.57 -9.82
C LYS A 90 8.92 -1.52 -8.33
N ARG A 91 7.88 -1.38 -7.52
CA ARG A 91 8.02 -1.17 -6.07
C ARG A 91 8.43 -2.44 -5.33
N ILE A 92 7.85 -3.60 -5.68
CA ILE A 92 8.31 -4.87 -5.08
C ILE A 92 9.73 -5.17 -5.53
N GLY A 93 10.07 -5.00 -6.81
CA GLY A 93 11.41 -5.28 -7.33
C GLY A 93 12.50 -4.33 -6.81
N GLN A 94 12.20 -3.05 -6.59
CA GLN A 94 13.21 -2.04 -6.21
C GLN A 94 13.19 -1.67 -4.73
N CYS A 95 12.13 -2.02 -3.99
CA CYS A 95 12.01 -1.69 -2.57
C CYS A 95 11.92 -2.93 -1.69
N VAL A 96 11.21 -3.98 -2.12
CA VAL A 96 11.02 -5.18 -1.29
C VAL A 96 12.12 -6.19 -1.56
N MET A 97 12.32 -6.65 -2.81
CA MET A 97 13.37 -7.61 -3.17
C MET A 97 14.78 -7.18 -2.75
N THR A 98 15.02 -5.88 -2.67
CA THR A 98 16.29 -5.27 -2.25
C THR A 98 16.38 -5.03 -0.74
N SER A 99 15.29 -5.20 0.01
CA SER A 99 15.25 -5.06 1.46
C SER A 99 15.71 -6.34 2.16
N PRO A 100 16.55 -6.24 3.21
CA PRO A 100 17.06 -7.40 3.93
C PRO A 100 15.98 -8.34 4.45
N THR A 101 16.20 -9.64 4.28
CA THR A 101 15.37 -10.75 4.77
C THR A 101 13.94 -10.80 4.25
N SER A 102 13.57 -9.93 3.31
CA SER A 102 12.16 -9.77 2.98
C SER A 102 11.61 -10.94 2.15
N ALA A 103 10.31 -11.22 2.32
CA ALA A 103 9.53 -12.02 1.37
C ALA A 103 8.19 -11.33 1.10
N CYS A 104 7.60 -11.57 -0.07
CA CYS A 104 6.44 -10.83 -0.54
C CYS A 104 5.30 -11.77 -1.00
N TYR A 105 4.13 -11.60 -0.40
CA TYR A 105 2.98 -12.47 -0.59
C TYR A 105 1.76 -11.70 -1.09
N ASN A 106 0.93 -12.37 -1.88
CA ASN A 106 -0.42 -11.90 -2.12
C ASN A 106 -1.19 -11.93 -0.80
N PHE A 107 -1.86 -10.82 -0.49
CA PHE A 107 -2.70 -10.70 0.70
C PHE A 107 -4.10 -10.20 0.36
N LEU A 108 -4.51 -10.41 -0.90
CA LEU A 108 -5.86 -10.18 -1.39
C LEU A 108 -6.38 -11.44 -2.09
N GLU A 109 -7.40 -12.07 -1.54
CA GLU A 109 -8.17 -13.09 -2.25
C GLU A 109 -9.03 -12.40 -3.31
N SER A 110 -8.77 -12.68 -4.59
CA SER A 110 -9.51 -12.13 -5.72
C SER A 110 -9.56 -13.12 -6.87
N SER A 111 -10.65 -13.10 -7.62
CA SER A 111 -10.77 -13.83 -8.90
C SER A 111 -9.89 -13.22 -10.00
N GLU A 112 -9.51 -11.95 -9.85
CA GLU A 112 -8.60 -11.27 -10.74
C GLU A 112 -7.21 -11.12 -10.12
N THR A 113 -6.19 -11.45 -10.91
CA THR A 113 -4.79 -11.29 -10.48
C THR A 113 -3.93 -10.61 -11.55
N VAL A 114 -2.75 -10.17 -11.15
CA VAL A 114 -1.66 -9.72 -12.05
C VAL A 114 -0.37 -10.49 -11.75
N LEU A 115 0.39 -10.84 -12.80
CA LEU A 115 1.66 -11.55 -12.69
C LEU A 115 2.77 -10.59 -12.26
N VAL A 116 3.17 -10.66 -10.98
CA VAL A 116 4.25 -9.84 -10.42
C VAL A 116 5.49 -10.71 -10.16
N GLY A 117 5.39 -11.70 -9.27
CA GLY A 117 6.49 -12.64 -9.03
C GLY A 117 6.87 -13.41 -10.29
N GLY A 118 5.88 -13.76 -11.13
CA GLY A 118 6.12 -14.36 -12.44
C GLY A 118 6.98 -13.51 -13.39
N LYS A 119 7.00 -12.18 -13.20
CA LYS A 119 7.88 -11.27 -13.96
C LYS A 119 9.20 -10.99 -13.22
N LEU A 120 9.16 -10.81 -11.91
CA LEU A 120 10.37 -10.55 -11.11
C LEU A 120 11.31 -11.77 -11.07
N ARG A 121 10.79 -12.99 -11.25
CA ARG A 121 11.60 -14.23 -11.27
C ARG A 121 12.75 -14.21 -12.27
N TYR A 122 12.63 -13.46 -13.36
CA TYR A 122 13.68 -13.36 -14.39
C TYR A 122 14.95 -12.69 -13.87
N PHE A 123 14.89 -11.98 -12.73
CA PHE A 123 16.08 -11.50 -12.03
C PHE A 123 17.04 -12.63 -11.64
N GLY A 124 16.51 -13.84 -11.40
CA GLY A 124 17.32 -15.01 -11.07
C GLY A 124 18.11 -15.60 -12.25
N ASP A 125 17.99 -15.04 -13.46
CA ASP A 125 18.78 -15.40 -14.65
C ASP A 125 18.91 -16.91 -14.93
N GLY A 126 17.79 -17.64 -14.78
CA GLY A 126 17.72 -19.08 -15.00
C GLY A 126 17.90 -19.94 -13.75
N TYR A 127 18.31 -19.34 -12.63
CA TYR A 127 18.51 -20.03 -11.34
C TYR A 127 17.29 -19.93 -10.40
N GLN A 128 16.23 -19.23 -10.78
CA GLN A 128 15.00 -19.17 -10.01
C GLN A 128 14.31 -20.55 -9.90
N ILE A 129 13.77 -20.86 -8.72
CA ILE A 129 13.10 -22.14 -8.44
C ILE A 129 11.60 -21.90 -8.25
N SER A 130 10.77 -22.67 -8.97
CA SER A 130 9.32 -22.68 -8.76
C SER A 130 8.91 -23.62 -7.63
N LYS A 131 7.95 -23.20 -6.81
CA LYS A 131 7.27 -24.04 -5.81
C LYS A 131 5.76 -23.86 -5.92
N LEU A 132 5.01 -24.95 -5.80
CA LEU A 132 3.55 -24.94 -5.77
C LEU A 132 3.11 -25.52 -4.43
N LEU A 133 2.54 -24.69 -3.56
CA LEU A 133 2.14 -25.04 -2.20
C LEU A 133 0.70 -24.60 -1.99
N GLY A 134 -0.20 -25.53 -1.65
CA GLY A 134 -1.61 -25.21 -1.42
C GLY A 134 -2.29 -24.50 -2.59
N GLY A 135 -1.94 -24.86 -3.83
CA GLY A 135 -2.46 -24.21 -5.04
C GLY A 135 -1.88 -22.83 -5.35
N ARG A 136 -1.01 -22.28 -4.48
CA ARG A 136 -0.31 -21.01 -4.67
C ARG A 136 1.08 -21.27 -5.22
N ARG A 137 1.47 -20.51 -6.25
CA ARG A 137 2.80 -20.63 -6.86
C ARG A 137 3.74 -19.57 -6.32
N PHE A 138 4.93 -19.99 -5.93
CA PHE A 138 5.99 -19.14 -5.41
C PHE A 138 7.26 -19.29 -6.25
N TRP A 139 8.06 -18.22 -6.23
CA TRP A 139 9.38 -18.14 -6.85
C TRP A 139 10.41 -17.87 -5.77
N ARG A 140 11.44 -18.73 -5.70
CA ARG A 140 12.66 -18.49 -4.94
C ARG A 140 13.70 -17.94 -5.90
N ILE A 141 14.07 -16.69 -5.73
CA ILE A 141 14.95 -15.95 -6.64
C ILE A 141 16.30 -15.79 -5.95
N PRO A 142 17.40 -16.36 -6.49
CA PRO A 142 18.72 -16.16 -5.91
C PRO A 142 19.11 -14.68 -5.87
N VAL A 143 19.58 -14.23 -4.71
CA VAL A 143 20.08 -12.87 -4.44
C VAL A 143 21.32 -12.96 -3.54
N MET A 144 22.03 -11.84 -3.30
CA MET A 144 23.27 -11.86 -2.50
C MET A 144 23.06 -12.40 -1.07
N GLU A 145 21.91 -12.12 -0.45
CA GLU A 145 21.58 -12.58 0.91
C GLU A 145 21.21 -14.07 0.96
N GLY A 146 20.94 -14.69 -0.19
CA GLY A 146 20.37 -16.04 -0.29
C GLY A 146 19.25 -16.07 -1.32
N GLU A 147 18.01 -15.99 -0.86
CA GLU A 147 16.84 -16.07 -1.73
C GLU A 147 15.79 -15.02 -1.39
N PHE A 148 15.26 -14.36 -2.41
CA PHE A 148 14.02 -13.59 -2.31
C PHE A 148 12.84 -14.48 -2.67
N LEU A 149 11.92 -14.68 -1.71
CA LEU A 149 10.69 -15.45 -1.90
C LEU A 149 9.53 -14.52 -2.27
N ILE A 150 8.87 -14.83 -3.39
CA ILE A 150 7.71 -14.06 -3.86
C ILE A 150 6.62 -14.94 -4.47
N GLU A 151 5.37 -14.62 -4.21
CA GLU A 151 4.23 -15.27 -4.87
C GLU A 151 4.08 -14.83 -6.34
N GLU A 152 3.66 -15.75 -7.22
CA GLU A 152 3.59 -15.50 -8.67
C GLU A 152 2.64 -14.35 -9.02
N SER A 153 1.47 -14.36 -8.40
CA SER A 153 0.31 -13.56 -8.77
C SER A 153 -0.22 -12.80 -7.57
N PHE A 154 -0.59 -11.55 -7.78
CA PHE A 154 -1.17 -10.68 -6.75
C PHE A 154 -2.62 -10.37 -7.11
N GLY A 155 -3.51 -10.50 -6.13
CA GLY A 155 -4.92 -10.20 -6.26
C GLY A 155 -5.15 -8.73 -6.58
N VAL A 156 -6.17 -8.47 -7.38
CA VAL A 156 -6.57 -7.14 -7.79
C VAL A 156 -8.08 -7.03 -7.68
N GLN A 157 -8.57 -5.90 -7.19
CA GLN A 157 -10.01 -5.62 -7.14
C GLN A 157 -10.30 -4.16 -7.43
N GLU A 158 -11.58 -3.86 -7.65
CA GLU A 158 -12.06 -2.48 -7.67
C GLU A 158 -11.95 -1.86 -6.28
N ALA A 159 -11.61 -0.58 -6.25
CA ALA A 159 -11.36 0.19 -5.06
C ALA A 159 -11.93 1.60 -5.20
N VAL A 160 -11.92 2.33 -4.09
CA VAL A 160 -12.38 3.71 -4.00
C VAL A 160 -11.22 4.58 -3.55
N GLY A 161 -10.97 5.66 -4.29
CA GLY A 161 -10.00 6.70 -3.95
C GLY A 161 -10.69 8.04 -3.70
N GLY A 162 -10.03 8.93 -2.96
CA GLY A 162 -10.49 10.31 -2.80
C GLY A 162 -11.59 10.54 -1.75
N GLY A 163 -11.99 9.52 -0.97
CA GLY A 163 -12.78 9.75 0.23
C GLY A 163 -12.06 10.72 1.17
N ASN A 164 -12.73 11.80 1.58
CA ASN A 164 -12.10 12.89 2.32
C ASN A 164 -13.10 13.63 3.23
N PHE A 165 -12.57 14.43 4.13
CA PHE A 165 -13.28 15.46 4.86
C PHE A 165 -12.29 16.57 5.22
N LEU A 166 -12.79 17.78 5.49
CA LEU A 166 -11.98 18.92 5.89
C LEU A 166 -12.11 19.15 7.40
N ILE A 167 -10.99 19.44 8.06
CA ILE A 167 -10.98 19.92 9.45
C ILE A 167 -10.63 21.40 9.42
N LEU A 168 -11.58 22.23 9.83
CA LEU A 168 -11.42 23.68 9.96
C LEU A 168 -11.24 24.03 11.43
N GLY A 169 -10.08 24.54 11.80
CA GLY A 169 -9.79 25.01 13.16
C GLY A 169 -9.33 26.46 13.19
N GLN A 170 -9.29 27.02 14.40
CA GLN A 170 -8.98 28.45 14.60
C GLN A 170 -7.47 28.75 14.49
N ASP A 171 -6.64 27.75 14.76
CA ASP A 171 -5.18 27.85 14.75
C ASP A 171 -4.53 26.57 14.23
N LEU A 172 -3.26 26.68 13.84
CA LEU A 172 -2.49 25.58 13.27
C LEU A 172 -2.35 24.40 14.24
N GLU A 173 -2.07 24.66 15.51
CA GLU A 173 -1.69 23.64 16.48
C GLU A 173 -2.90 22.79 16.89
N SER A 174 -4.05 23.42 17.16
CA SER A 174 -5.30 22.72 17.43
C SER A 174 -5.77 21.90 16.22
N THR A 175 -5.69 22.46 15.01
CA THR A 175 -6.09 21.78 13.77
C THR A 175 -5.20 20.58 13.48
N LEU A 176 -3.88 20.72 13.61
CA LEU A 176 -2.94 19.63 13.37
C LEU A 176 -3.13 18.49 14.38
N ARG A 177 -3.33 18.79 15.66
CA ARG A 177 -3.65 17.76 16.66
C ARG A 177 -4.94 17.01 16.35
N ALA A 178 -5.95 17.72 15.83
CA ALA A 178 -7.21 17.10 15.42
C ALA A 178 -7.02 16.17 14.22
N THR A 179 -6.25 16.59 13.21
CA THR A 179 -5.97 15.76 12.02
C THR A 179 -5.10 14.54 12.36
N GLU A 180 -4.08 14.69 13.22
CA GLU A 180 -3.25 13.58 13.70
C GLU A 180 -4.09 12.53 14.44
N ARG A 181 -5.01 12.96 15.31
CA ARG A 181 -5.95 12.05 15.99
C ARG A 181 -6.86 11.34 15.00
N ALA A 182 -7.36 12.04 13.98
CA ALA A 182 -8.18 11.43 12.96
C ALA A 182 -7.40 10.35 12.17
N VAL A 183 -6.16 10.62 11.78
CA VAL A 183 -5.29 9.63 11.10
C VAL A 183 -5.03 8.42 11.99
N ALA A 184 -4.78 8.63 13.29
CA ALA A 184 -4.57 7.54 14.24
C ALA A 184 -5.80 6.61 14.37
N GLU A 185 -7.02 7.16 14.35
CA GLU A 185 -8.25 6.35 14.34
C GLU A 185 -8.49 5.66 12.99
N ILE A 186 -8.25 6.35 11.87
CA ILE A 186 -8.35 5.76 10.53
C ILE A 186 -7.38 4.59 10.36
N GLY A 187 -6.17 4.69 10.91
CA GLY A 187 -5.16 3.63 10.88
C GLY A 187 -5.57 2.32 11.57
N LYS A 188 -6.65 2.33 12.36
CA LYS A 188 -7.23 1.11 12.96
C LYS A 188 -8.21 0.40 12.03
N VAL A 189 -8.62 1.04 10.93
CA VAL A 189 -9.61 0.51 9.99
C VAL A 189 -8.93 -0.33 8.93
N ARG A 190 -9.26 -1.64 8.90
CA ARG A 190 -8.74 -2.57 7.87
C ARG A 190 -9.20 -2.16 6.48
N GLY A 191 -8.33 -2.26 5.49
CA GLY A 191 -8.62 -1.95 4.09
C GLY A 191 -8.61 -0.46 3.75
N VAL A 192 -8.12 0.40 4.66
CA VAL A 192 -8.04 1.85 4.47
C VAL A 192 -6.59 2.32 4.63
N ILE A 193 -6.19 3.33 3.85
CA ILE A 193 -4.93 4.06 4.02
C ILE A 193 -5.18 5.56 3.91
N THR A 194 -4.25 6.34 4.46
CA THR A 194 -4.15 7.78 4.24
C THR A 194 -2.84 8.07 3.50
N PRO A 195 -2.82 8.14 2.15
CA PRO A 195 -1.58 8.06 1.36
C PRO A 195 -0.69 9.31 1.42
N PHE A 196 -1.22 10.43 1.92
CA PHE A 196 -0.46 11.67 2.06
C PHE A 196 0.57 11.60 3.21
N PRO A 197 1.57 12.51 3.24
CA PRO A 197 2.56 12.52 4.32
C PRO A 197 1.91 12.66 5.69
N GLY A 198 2.17 11.71 6.59
CA GLY A 198 1.50 11.65 7.90
C GLY A 198 -0.02 11.44 7.84
N GLY A 199 -0.54 11.04 6.69
CA GLY A 199 -1.97 10.89 6.42
C GLY A 199 -2.74 12.19 6.18
N ILE A 200 -2.05 13.33 6.05
CA ILE A 200 -2.67 14.66 6.07
C ILE A 200 -2.38 15.44 4.78
N VAL A 201 -3.42 16.00 4.18
CA VAL A 201 -3.30 16.90 3.02
C VAL A 201 -3.21 18.34 3.50
N ARG A 202 -2.02 18.96 3.39
CA ARG A 202 -1.86 20.39 3.76
C ARG A 202 -2.25 21.38 2.66
N SER A 203 -2.15 20.97 1.39
CA SER A 203 -2.17 21.93 0.28
C SER A 203 -3.56 22.20 -0.28
N GLY A 204 -4.45 21.21 -0.25
CA GLY A 204 -5.67 21.20 -1.06
C GLY A 204 -5.35 21.37 -2.55
N SER A 205 -6.31 21.09 -3.42
CA SER A 205 -6.18 21.44 -4.83
C SER A 205 -7.55 21.59 -5.47
N LYS A 206 -7.60 22.27 -6.61
CA LYS A 206 -8.79 22.33 -7.47
C LYS A 206 -8.38 21.90 -8.88
N VAL A 207 -9.33 21.35 -9.63
CA VAL A 207 -9.11 20.77 -10.97
C VAL A 207 -8.56 21.78 -11.97
N SER A 208 -8.92 23.06 -11.85
CA SER A 208 -8.55 24.10 -12.80
C SER A 208 -7.48 25.07 -12.29
N SER A 209 -6.81 25.73 -13.23
CA SER A 209 -5.84 26.80 -12.96
C SER A 209 -6.19 28.07 -13.74
N LYS A 210 -5.86 29.22 -13.15
CA LYS A 210 -5.88 30.52 -13.87
C LYS A 210 -4.69 30.64 -14.83
N TYR A 211 -3.62 29.88 -14.58
CA TYR A 211 -2.43 29.80 -15.41
C TYR A 211 -2.53 28.58 -16.33
N LYS A 212 -2.35 28.78 -17.64
CA LYS A 212 -2.34 27.74 -18.68
C LYS A 212 -0.92 27.31 -18.99
#